data_AF-R9K8E7-F1
#
_entry.id   AF-R9K8E7-F1
#
_cell.length_a   1.000
_cell.length_b   1.000
_cell.length_c   1.000
_cell.angle_alpha   90.00
_cell.angle_beta   90.00
_cell.angle_gamma   90.00
#
_symmetry.space_group_name_H-M   'P 1'
#
loop_
_entity.id
_entity.type
_entity.pdbx_description
1 polymer ?
#
loop_
_entity_poly.entity_id
_entity_poly.type
_entity_poly.pdbx_seq_one_letter_code
_entity_poly.pdbx_strand_id
1 'polypeptide(L)' 'MAKRNLKLDTPDNIRKALAKVANMTYKGELDTKTANSIILACNAILSGIRTDEQGKKIAELEQILNESE' A
#
# COMPACT_ATOMS: atom_id res chain seq x y z
N MET A 1 9.42 -19.67 15.41
CA MET A 1 9.49 -18.22 15.10
C MET A 1 8.09 -17.64 15.24
N ALA A 2 7.89 -16.60 16.06
CA ALA A 2 6.58 -15.98 16.22
C ALA A 2 6.08 -15.45 14.86
N LYS A 3 4.86 -15.82 14.46
CA LYS A 3 4.17 -15.26 13.27
C LYS A 3 3.95 -13.77 13.53
N ARG A 4 4.89 -12.93 13.09
CA ARG A 4 4.69 -11.47 13.05
C ARG A 4 3.83 -11.17 11.85
N ASN A 5 2.67 -10.56 12.09
CA ASN A 5 1.80 -10.09 11.02
C ASN A 5 2.51 -9.04 10.15
N LEU A 6 2.21 -9.03 8.86
CA LEU A 6 2.61 -7.94 7.97
C LEU A 6 1.91 -6.65 8.44
N LYS A 7 2.68 -5.61 8.73
CA LYS A 7 2.12 -4.27 8.98
C LYS A 7 1.85 -3.61 7.64
N LEU A 8 0.58 -3.38 7.33
CA LEU A 8 0.09 -2.81 6.06
C LEU A 8 -0.75 -1.54 6.28
N ASP A 9 -0.39 -0.78 7.31
CA ASP A 9 -1.09 0.41 7.83
C ASP A 9 -0.69 1.72 7.15
N THR A 10 0.54 1.80 6.60
CA THR A 10 1.03 3.00 5.90
C THR A 10 1.69 2.62 4.58
N PRO A 11 1.77 3.54 3.59
CA PRO A 11 2.47 3.28 2.35
C PRO A 11 3.93 2.84 2.56
N ASP A 12 4.62 3.42 3.54
CA ASP A 12 6.00 3.06 3.87
C ASP A 12 6.12 1.62 4.42
N ASN A 13 5.23 1.23 5.34
CA ASN A 13 5.20 -0.12 5.86
C ASN A 13 4.86 -1.15 4.77
N ILE A 14 3.95 -0.81 3.84
CA ILE A 14 3.61 -1.66 2.69
C ILE A 14 4.82 -1.81 1.75
N ARG A 15 5.55 -0.73 1.43
CA ARG A 15 6.78 -0.82 0.61
C ARG A 15 7.84 -1.71 1.28
N LYS A 16 8.02 -1.58 2.59
CA LYS A 16 8.91 -2.46 3.37
C LYS A 16 8.46 -3.92 3.34
N ALA A 17 7.15 -4.18 3.39
CA ALA A 17 6.59 -5.53 3.27
C ALA A 17 6.85 -6.11 1.87
N LEU A 18 6.60 -5.35 0.80
CA LEU A 18 6.88 -5.75 -0.58
C LEU A 18 8.37 -6.07 -0.81
N ALA A 19 9.27 -5.25 -0.26
CA ALA A 19 10.71 -5.51 -0.34
C ALA A 19 11.10 -6.84 0.34
N LYS A 20 10.48 -7.18 1.48
CA LYS A 20 10.69 -8.48 2.14
C LYS A 20 10.16 -9.63 1.31
N VAL A 21 8.95 -9.52 0.77
CA VAL A 21 8.34 -10.53 -0.12
C VAL A 21 9.23 -10.78 -1.33
N ALA A 22 9.73 -9.73 -1.99
CA ALA A 22 10.63 -9.85 -3.13
C ALA A 22 11.92 -10.62 -2.76
N ASN A 23 12.55 -10.26 -1.63
CA ASN A 23 13.76 -10.93 -1.17
C ASN A 23 13.51 -12.41 -0.79
N MET A 24 12.41 -12.71 -0.10
CA MET A 24 12.07 -14.09 0.28
C MET A 24 11.76 -14.94 -0.97
N THR A 25 11.09 -14.35 -1.96
CA THR A 25 10.81 -15.03 -3.23
C THR A 25 12.11 -15.33 -3.99
N TYR A 26 13.01 -14.34 -4.07
CA TYR A 26 14.32 -14.50 -4.73
C TYR A 26 15.18 -15.59 -4.07
N LYS A 27 15.14 -15.69 -2.74
CA LYS A 27 15.85 -16.73 -1.98
C LYS A 27 15.16 -18.11 -2.03
N GLY A 28 13.98 -18.23 -2.63
CA GLY A 28 13.18 -19.46 -2.65
C GLY A 28 12.51 -19.79 -1.30
N GLU A 29 12.49 -18.85 -0.36
CA GLU A 29 11.84 -18.99 0.96
C GLU A 29 10.31 -18.78 0.89
N LEU A 30 9.83 -18.21 -0.21
CA LEU A 30 8.41 -17.96 -0.49
C LEU A 30 8.08 -18.39 -1.91
N ASP A 31 7.02 -19.19 -2.07
CA ASP A 31 6.57 -19.60 -3.40
C ASP A 31 5.94 -18.43 -4.16
N THR A 32 6.02 -18.48 -5.49
CA THR A 32 5.58 -17.39 -6.36
C THR A 32 4.08 -17.13 -6.28
N LYS A 33 3.24 -18.15 -6.01
CA LYS A 33 1.79 -17.98 -5.89
C LYS A 33 1.47 -17.17 -4.63
N THR A 34 2.04 -17.54 -3.49
CA THR A 34 1.88 -16.80 -2.23
C THR A 34 2.44 -15.38 -2.36
N ALA A 35 3.63 -15.22 -2.95
CA ALA A 35 4.23 -13.91 -3.18
C ALA A 35 3.32 -12.99 -4.00
N ASN A 36 2.78 -13.50 -5.12
CA ASN A 36 1.88 -12.74 -5.99
C ASN A 36 0.58 -12.34 -5.27
N SER A 37 0.00 -13.23 -4.46
CA SER A 37 -1.18 -12.88 -3.65
C SER A 37 -0.90 -11.74 -2.66
N ILE A 38 0.27 -11.75 -2.02
CA ILE A 38 0.66 -10.66 -1.10
C ILE A 38 0.88 -9.36 -1.87
N ILE A 39 1.55 -9.40 -3.01
CA ILE A 39 1.79 -8.22 -3.86
C ILE A 39 0.46 -7.61 -4.30
N LEU A 40 -0.50 -8.43 -4.74
CA LEU A 40 -1.82 -7.96 -5.14
C LEU A 40 -2.56 -7.25 -4.01
N ALA A 41 -2.57 -7.85 -2.80
CA ALA A 41 -3.19 -7.24 -1.63
C ALA A 41 -2.54 -5.90 -1.28
N CYS A 42 -1.19 -5.83 -1.30
CA CYS A 42 -0.45 -4.58 -1.04
C CYS A 42 -0.81 -3.49 -2.07
N ASN A 43 -0.90 -3.85 -3.35
CA ASN A 43 -1.24 -2.90 -4.42
C ASN A 43 -2.68 -2.39 -4.32
N ALA A 44 -3.62 -3.24 -3.89
CA ALA A 44 -5.00 -2.83 -3.64
C ALA A 44 -5.06 -1.81 -2.49
N ILE A 45 -4.36 -2.07 -1.39
CA ILE A 45 -4.31 -1.15 -0.23
C ILE A 45 -3.66 0.18 -0.62
N LEU A 46 -2.51 0.16 -1.30
CA LEU A 46 -1.83 1.37 -1.77
C LEU A 46 -2.70 2.21 -2.71
N SER A 47 -3.50 1.55 -3.55
CA SER A 47 -4.43 2.24 -4.44
C SER A 47 -5.56 2.91 -3.66
N GLY A 48 -6.11 2.24 -2.65
CA GLY A 48 -7.10 2.82 -1.73
C GLY A 48 -6.55 4.07 -1.02
N ILE A 49 -5.36 3.97 -0.41
CA ILE A 49 -4.71 5.11 0.27
C ILE A 49 -4.52 6.29 -0.69
N ARG A 50 -4.03 6.04 -1.91
CA ARG A 50 -3.85 7.09 -2.92
C ARG A 50 -5.18 7.76 -3.28
N THR A 51 -6.23 6.97 -3.48
CA THR A 51 -7.57 7.51 -3.78
C THR A 51 -8.10 8.38 -2.65
N ASP A 52 -7.92 7.96 -1.40
CA ASP A 52 -8.34 8.73 -0.22
C ASP A 52 -7.58 10.07 -0.11
N GLU A 53 -6.26 10.05 -0.32
CA GLU A 53 -5.42 11.26 -0.32
C GLU A 53 -5.81 12.22 -1.44
N GLN A 54 -6.06 11.69 -2.64
CA GLN A 54 -6.53 12.50 -3.78
C GLN A 54 -7.91 13.09 -3.52
N GLY A 55 -8.84 12.32 -2.94
CA GLY A 55 -10.18 12.80 -2.59
C GLY A 55 -10.15 13.95 -1.59
N LYS A 56 -9.29 13.86 -0.55
CA LYS A 56 -9.06 14.97 0.38
C LYS A 56 -8.54 16.22 -0.33
N LYS A 57 -7.58 16.03 -1.25
CA LYS A 57 -7.01 17.17 -1.97
C LYS A 57 -8.01 17.85 -2.90
N ILE A 58 -8.87 17.06 -3.54
CA ILE A 58 -9.97 17.59 -4.36
C ILE A 58 -10.92 18.42 -3.49
N ALA A 59 -11.35 17.91 -2.33
CA ALA A 59 -12.23 18.64 -1.43
C ALA A 59 -11.61 19.96 -0.93
N GLU A 60 -10.32 19.98 -0.60
CA GLU A 60 -9.59 21.20 -0.26
C GLU A 60 -9.60 22.22 -1.41
N LEU A 61 -9.37 21.75 -2.65
CA LEU A 61 -9.35 22.61 -3.83
C LEU A 61 -10.75 23.17 -4.15
N GLU A 62 -11.80 22.36 -4.02
CA GLU A 62 -13.19 22.80 -4.19
C GLU A 62 -13.55 23.88 -3.17
N GLN A 63 -13.11 23.74 -1.92
CA GLN A 63 -13.32 24.77 -0.90
C GLN A 63 -12.64 26.10 -1.27
N ILE A 64 -11.37 26.06 -1.69
CA ILE A 64 -10.61 27.26 -2.09
C ILE A 64 -11.28 27.96 -3.27
N LEU A 65 -11.78 27.20 -4.24
CA LEU A 65 -12.47 27.76 -5.40
C LEU A 65 -13.78 28.44 -5.01
N ASN A 66 -14.59 27.80 -4.15
CA ASN A 66 -15.85 28.37 -3.66
C ASN A 66 -15.66 29.62 -2.79
N GLU A 67 -14.55 29.72 -2.06
CA GLU A 67 -14.20 30.93 -1.27
C GLU A 67 -13.68 32.08 -2.15
N SER A 68 -13.28 31.79 -3.39
CA SER A 68 -12.73 32.76 -4.34
C SER A 68 -13.77 33.31 -5.33
N GLU A 69 -15.01 32.80 -5.30
CA GLU A 69 -16.18 33.30 -6.03
C GLU A 69 -17.02 34.26 -5.16
#